data_AF-A0A016VK52-F1
#
_entry.id   AF-A0A016VK52-F1
#
_cell.length_a   1.000
_cell.length_b   1.000
_cell.length_c   1.000
_cell.angle_alpha   90.00
_cell.angle_beta   90.00
_cell.angle_gamma   90.00
#
_symmetry.space_group_name_H-M   'P 1'
#
loop_
_entity.id
_entity.type
_entity.pdbx_description
1 polymer ?
#
loop_
_entity_poly.entity_id
_entity_poly.type
_entity_poly.pdbx_seq_one_letter_code
_entity_poly.pdbx_strand_id
1 'polypeptide(L)'
;MEAVSNCPNRTHITEDDFLKALFVARVEVLSKQKKWWWWNYIDYKVSYKQFYNPLFPIDVIIPRVFPIQIGLPKKCGPTLKTGVQYVFGCLGGDSCLFVKRFDDVTEAEKALITRFI
;
A
#
# COMPACT_ATOMS: atom_id res chain seq x y z
N MET A 1 10.39 -0.65 -26.05
CA MET A 1 10.41 -1.39 -24.77
C MET A 1 9.22 -0.91 -23.96
N GLU A 2 8.24 -1.78 -23.76
CA GLU A 2 6.98 -1.46 -23.09
C GLU A 2 7.26 -1.03 -21.65
N ALA A 3 6.70 0.11 -21.24
CA ALA A 3 6.79 0.58 -19.87
C ALA A 3 6.13 -0.45 -18.96
N VAL A 4 6.95 -1.18 -18.19
CA VAL A 4 6.53 -2.12 -17.15
C VAL A 4 5.39 -1.46 -16.38
N SER A 5 4.27 -2.15 -16.30
CA SER A 5 3.06 -1.61 -15.68
C SER A 5 3.35 -1.30 -14.21
N ASN A 6 3.53 -0.01 -13.85
CA ASN A 6 3.70 0.50 -12.47
C ASN A 6 2.44 0.30 -11.59
N CYS A 7 1.63 -0.71 -11.88
CA CYS A 7 0.43 -1.01 -11.14
C CYS A 7 0.75 -1.97 -10.00
N PRO A 8 0.27 -1.67 -8.77
CA PRO A 8 0.42 -2.62 -7.69
C PRO A 8 -0.32 -3.91 -8.01
N ASN A 9 0.23 -5.03 -7.57
CA ASN A 9 -0.47 -6.30 -7.51
C ASN A 9 -1.71 -6.16 -6.61
N ARG A 10 -2.86 -6.62 -7.11
CA ARG A 10 -4.16 -6.51 -6.42
C ARG A 10 -4.78 -7.87 -6.09
N THR A 11 -4.20 -8.94 -6.61
CA THR A 11 -4.73 -10.31 -6.48
C THR A 11 -4.07 -11.04 -5.32
N HIS A 12 -2.74 -11.00 -5.23
CA HIS A 12 -2.00 -11.75 -4.22
C HIS A 12 -0.90 -10.92 -3.56
N ILE A 13 -0.69 -11.14 -2.26
CA ILE A 13 0.49 -10.66 -1.55
C ILE A 13 1.53 -11.78 -1.61
N THR A 14 2.60 -11.58 -2.38
CA THR A 14 3.69 -12.55 -2.50
C THR A 14 4.77 -12.27 -1.46
N GLU A 15 5.53 -13.29 -1.06
CA GLU A 15 6.67 -13.11 -0.13
C GLU A 15 7.73 -12.18 -0.72
N ASP A 16 7.98 -12.27 -2.02
CA ASP A 16 8.93 -11.40 -2.73
C ASP A 16 8.49 -9.93 -2.69
N ASP A 17 7.22 -9.62 -2.99
CA ASP A 17 6.71 -8.25 -2.89
C ASP A 17 6.71 -7.73 -1.46
N PHE A 18 6.41 -8.60 -0.48
CA PHE A 18 6.40 -8.27 0.94
C PHE A 18 7.80 -7.91 1.44
N LEU A 19 8.81 -8.71 1.12
CA LEU A 19 10.20 -8.48 1.54
C LEU A 19 10.86 -7.30 0.80
N LYS A 20 10.43 -7.00 -0.43
CA LYS A 20 10.92 -5.83 -1.18
C LYS A 20 10.32 -4.52 -0.72
N ALA A 21 9.12 -4.53 -0.12
CA ALA A 21 8.45 -3.32 0.32
C ALA A 21 9.28 -2.63 1.43
N LEU A 22 9.47 -1.31 1.29
CA LEU A 22 10.09 -0.52 2.36
C LEU A 22 9.19 -0.41 3.58
N PHE A 23 7.87 -0.47 3.37
CA PHE A 23 6.90 -0.62 4.45
C PHE A 23 5.68 -1.39 3.99
N VAL A 24 5.10 -2.12 4.94
CA VAL A 24 3.81 -2.82 4.77
C VAL A 24 2.88 -2.38 5.89
N ALA A 25 1.65 -2.00 5.56
CA ALA A 25 0.69 -1.50 6.53
C ALA A 25 -0.76 -1.78 6.15
N ARG A 26 -1.60 -2.01 7.16
CA ARG A 26 -3.06 -1.92 7.06
C ARG A 26 -3.44 -0.47 7.25
N VAL A 27 -4.14 0.07 6.28
CA VAL A 27 -4.61 1.45 6.28
C VAL A 27 -6.09 1.51 5.97
N GLU A 28 -6.74 2.56 6.45
CA GLU A 28 -8.10 2.93 6.09
C GLU A 28 -8.07 4.09 5.11
N VAL A 29 -8.82 4.00 4.02
CA VAL A 29 -8.95 5.09 3.05
C VAL A 29 -9.94 6.11 3.60
N LEU A 30 -9.46 7.30 3.95
CA LEU A 30 -10.29 8.36 4.50
C LEU A 30 -10.99 9.18 3.42
N SER A 31 -10.29 9.46 2.32
CA SER A 31 -10.85 10.24 1.22
C SER A 31 -9.98 10.18 -0.03
N LYS A 32 -10.63 10.29 -1.19
CA LYS A 32 -9.98 10.57 -2.47
C LYS A 32 -9.64 12.05 -2.55
N GLN A 33 -8.37 12.39 -2.74
CA GLN A 33 -7.90 13.77 -2.82
C GLN A 33 -7.99 14.30 -4.27
N LYS A 34 -8.17 15.62 -4.41
CA LYS A 34 -8.00 16.29 -5.71
C LYS A 34 -6.50 16.29 -6.05
N LYS A 35 -6.18 15.99 -7.31
CA LYS A 35 -4.81 15.87 -7.85
C LYS A 35 -3.87 16.90 -7.23
N TRP A 36 -2.81 16.44 -6.57
CA TRP A 36 -1.82 17.36 -6.01
C TRP A 36 -0.69 17.67 -6.99
N TRP A 37 -0.33 16.74 -7.89
CA TRP A 37 0.80 16.99 -8.80
C TRP A 37 0.80 16.24 -10.14
N TRP A 38 0.28 15.01 -10.21
CA TRP A 38 0.38 14.16 -11.42
C TRP A 38 -0.98 13.84 -12.04
N TRP A 39 -1.16 14.16 -13.32
CA TRP A 39 -2.45 14.00 -14.00
C TRP A 39 -2.92 12.54 -14.12
N ASN A 40 -1.99 11.60 -14.01
CA ASN A 40 -2.19 10.17 -14.23
C ASN A 40 -2.37 9.37 -12.93
N TYR A 41 -2.33 10.03 -11.77
CA TYR A 41 -2.49 9.39 -10.46
C TYR A 41 -3.79 9.82 -9.79
N ILE A 42 -4.23 9.00 -8.84
CA ILE A 42 -5.27 9.33 -7.86
C ILE A 42 -4.61 9.25 -6.50
N ASP A 43 -4.68 10.36 -5.77
CA ASP A 43 -4.16 10.46 -4.42
C ASP A 43 -5.26 10.13 -3.42
N TYR A 44 -4.93 9.37 -2.39
CA TYR A 44 -5.84 8.97 -1.32
C TYR A 44 -5.26 9.38 0.01
N LYS A 45 -6.04 10.12 0.82
CA LYS A 45 -5.69 10.32 2.22
C LYS A 45 -6.00 9.05 2.99
N VAL A 46 -5.02 8.57 3.76
CA VAL A 46 -5.12 7.30 4.49
C VAL A 46 -4.84 7.49 5.98
N SER A 47 -5.39 6.58 6.79
CA SER A 47 -5.05 6.44 8.21
C SER A 47 -4.42 5.07 8.42
N TYR A 48 -3.18 5.05 8.91
CA TYR A 48 -2.48 3.82 9.26
C TYR A 48 -3.10 3.20 10.52
N LYS A 49 -3.43 1.91 10.47
CA LYS A 49 -4.04 1.16 11.58
C LYS A 49 -3.06 0.16 12.19
N GLN A 50 -2.24 -0.48 11.36
CA GLN A 50 -1.25 -1.45 11.80
C GLN A 50 -0.11 -1.51 10.79
N PHE A 51 1.12 -1.69 11.27
CA PHE A 51 2.30 -1.89 10.45
C PHE A 51 2.76 -3.35 10.55
N TYR A 52 3.27 -3.87 9.45
CA TYR A 52 3.70 -5.25 9.25
C TYR A 52 5.14 -5.31 8.69
N ASN A 53 5.93 -4.25 8.90
CA ASN A 53 7.18 -4.08 8.16
C ASN A 53 8.21 -5.15 8.54
N PRO A 54 8.73 -5.94 7.56
CA PRO A 54 9.74 -6.95 7.86
C PRO A 54 11.14 -6.38 8.16
N LEU A 55 11.46 -5.17 7.68
CA LEU A 55 12.85 -4.70 7.63
C LEU A 55 13.25 -3.75 8.77
N PHE A 56 12.32 -2.93 9.26
CA PHE A 56 12.63 -1.92 10.26
C PHE A 56 11.56 -1.88 11.35
N PRO A 57 11.95 -1.68 12.62
CA PRO A 57 10.98 -1.52 13.69
C PRO A 57 10.26 -0.17 13.54
N ILE A 58 9.00 -0.13 13.99
CA ILE A 58 8.04 0.95 13.72
C ILE A 58 8.58 2.33 14.17
N ASP A 59 9.27 2.37 15.30
CA ASP A 59 9.92 3.53 15.91
C ASP A 59 11.04 4.14 15.04
N VAL A 60 11.67 3.35 14.18
CA VAL A 60 12.68 3.85 13.22
C VAL A 60 12.03 4.45 11.98
N ILE A 61 10.82 4.02 11.62
CA ILE A 61 10.15 4.43 10.39
C ILE A 61 9.23 5.64 10.61
N ILE A 62 8.54 5.72 11.75
CA ILE A 62 7.62 6.83 12.09
C ILE A 62 8.29 8.23 11.99
N PRO A 63 9.55 8.44 12.39
CA PRO A 63 10.19 9.76 12.30
C PRO A 63 10.50 10.22 10.86
N ARG A 64 10.39 9.35 9.85
CA ARG A 64 10.88 9.58 8.48
C ARG A 64 9.79 9.72 7.40
N VAL A 65 8.64 10.31 7.72
CA VAL A 65 7.64 10.71 6.69
C VAL A 65 6.87 9.52 6.11
N PHE A 66 6.11 8.80 6.94
CA PHE A 66 5.03 7.97 6.37
C PHE A 66 4.02 8.90 5.69
N PRO A 67 3.79 8.74 4.38
CA PRO A 67 2.99 9.66 3.66
C PRO A 67 1.53 9.46 4.08
N ILE A 68 0.90 10.53 4.56
CA ILE A 68 -0.54 10.57 4.85
C ILE A 68 -1.39 10.48 3.57
N GLN A 69 -0.74 10.54 2.41
CA GLN A 69 -1.33 10.44 1.08
C GLN A 69 -0.64 9.31 0.30
N ILE A 70 -1.42 8.39 -0.24
CA ILE A 70 -0.91 7.34 -1.14
C ILE A 70 -1.42 7.59 -2.56
N GLY A 71 -0.51 7.64 -3.52
CA GLY A 71 -0.80 7.83 -4.94
C GLY A 71 -0.88 6.49 -5.67
N LEU A 72 -1.93 6.28 -6.47
CA LEU A 72 -2.04 5.12 -7.38
C LEU A 72 -2.28 5.55 -8.82
N PRO A 73 -1.67 4.89 -9.83
CA PRO A 73 -1.94 5.23 -11.21
C PRO A 73 -3.38 4.90 -11.60
N LYS A 74 -4.04 5.82 -12.31
CA LYS A 74 -5.45 5.71 -12.76
C LYS A 74 -5.74 4.47 -13.59
N LYS A 75 -4.73 4.00 -14.34
CA LYS A 75 -4.84 2.84 -15.24
C LYS A 75 -4.90 1.50 -14.50
N CYS A 76 -4.62 1.45 -13.19
CA CYS A 76 -4.41 0.21 -12.45
C CYS A 76 -5.67 -0.50 -11.96
N GLY A 77 -6.84 -0.12 -12.50
CA GLY A 77 -8.12 -0.72 -12.16
C GLY A 77 -8.93 0.11 -11.16
N PRO A 78 -9.88 -0.49 -10.42
CA PRO A 78 -10.89 0.26 -9.70
C PRO A 78 -10.30 1.19 -8.65
N THR A 79 -11.00 2.30 -8.43
CA THR A 79 -10.65 3.27 -7.38
C THR A 79 -10.86 2.67 -6.02
N LEU A 80 -9.99 3.02 -5.07
CA LEU A 80 -10.16 2.60 -3.69
C LEU A 80 -11.41 3.25 -3.11
N LYS A 81 -12.11 2.49 -2.29
CA LYS A 81 -13.34 2.93 -1.62
C LYS A 81 -13.02 3.60 -0.29
N THR A 82 -13.60 4.76 -0.03
CA THR A 82 -13.57 5.44 1.28
C THR A 82 -14.18 4.57 2.36
N GLY A 83 -13.62 4.60 3.57
CA GLY A 83 -14.01 3.80 4.74
C GLY A 83 -13.59 2.33 4.66
N VAL A 84 -12.99 1.90 3.55
CA VAL A 84 -12.52 0.52 3.39
C VAL A 84 -11.05 0.43 3.76
N GLN A 85 -10.70 -0.68 4.39
CA GLN A 85 -9.35 -0.99 4.80
C GLN A 85 -8.62 -1.85 3.77
N TYR A 86 -7.35 -1.55 3.58
CA TYR A 86 -6.48 -2.22 2.63
C TYR A 86 -5.13 -2.50 3.28
N VAL A 87 -4.46 -3.54 2.80
CA VAL A 87 -3.03 -3.76 3.04
C VAL A 87 -2.26 -3.20 1.86
N PHE A 88 -1.32 -2.32 2.16
CA PHE A 88 -0.37 -1.75 1.21
C PHE A 88 1.02 -2.26 1.52
N GLY A 89 1.76 -2.63 0.49
CA GLY A 89 3.22 -2.77 0.55
C GLY A 89 3.84 -1.85 -0.48
N CYS A 90 4.63 -0.89 -0.02
CA CYS A 90 5.15 0.17 -0.89
C CYS A 90 6.64 0.42 -0.70
N LEU A 91 7.26 0.91 -1.77
CA LEU A 91 8.60 1.46 -1.79
C LEU A 91 8.62 2.96 -1.44
N GLY A 92 7.44 3.60 -1.41
CA GLY A 92 7.27 5.03 -1.13
C GLY A 92 5.79 5.42 -1.14
N GLY A 93 5.47 6.71 -1.14
CA GLY A 93 4.07 7.18 -1.12
C GLY A 93 3.29 6.99 -2.42
N ASP A 94 3.98 6.89 -3.55
CA ASP A 94 3.40 6.81 -4.90
C ASP A 94 3.81 5.56 -5.68
N SER A 95 4.65 4.71 -5.07
CA SER A 95 5.17 3.47 -5.63
C SER A 95 4.84 2.30 -4.72
N CYS A 96 3.73 1.63 -5.00
CA CYS A 96 3.28 0.46 -4.25
C CYS A 96 3.44 -0.81 -5.09
N LEU A 97 3.98 -1.86 -4.45
CA LEU A 97 4.14 -3.19 -5.05
C LEU A 97 2.83 -3.95 -5.02
N PHE A 98 2.05 -3.82 -3.94
CA PHE A 98 0.73 -4.43 -3.83
C PHE A 98 -0.26 -3.57 -3.04
N VAL A 99 -1.54 -3.72 -3.39
CA VAL A 99 -2.68 -3.12 -2.70
C VAL A 99 -3.83 -4.11 -2.71
N LYS A 100 -4.23 -4.59 -1.54
CA LYS A 100 -5.31 -5.57 -1.41
C LYS A 100 -6.29 -5.15 -0.33
N ARG A 101 -7.59 -5.35 -0.54
CA ARG A 101 -8.58 -5.12 0.53
C ARG A 101 -8.30 -6.05 1.69
N PHE A 102 -8.34 -5.52 2.91
CA PHE A 102 -7.98 -6.29 4.11
C PHE A 102 -8.91 -7.50 4.30
N ASP A 103 -10.21 -7.32 4.06
CA ASP A 103 -11.20 -8.41 4.17
C ASP A 103 -10.97 -9.53 3.15
N ASP A 104 -10.29 -9.25 2.04
CA ASP A 104 -10.03 -10.19 0.96
C ASP A 104 -8.64 -10.87 1.10
N VAL A 105 -7.86 -10.53 2.14
CA VAL A 105 -6.57 -11.16 2.45
C VAL A 105 -6.82 -12.56 3.02
N THR A 106 -6.24 -13.56 2.36
CA THR A 106 -6.34 -14.97 2.75
C THR A 106 -5.55 -15.27 4.03
N GLU A 107 -5.85 -16.39 4.70
CA GLU A 107 -5.11 -16.80 5.91
C GLU A 107 -3.61 -17.00 5.65
N ALA A 108 -3.23 -17.51 4.46
CA ALA A 108 -1.82 -17.66 4.08
C ALA A 108 -1.12 -16.29 3.94
N GLU A 109 -1.79 -15.31 3.34
CA GLU A 109 -1.25 -13.95 3.21
C GLU A 109 -1.21 -13.22 4.55
N LYS A 110 -2.19 -13.44 5.44
CA LYS A 110 -2.16 -12.93 6.81
C LYS A 110 -0.95 -13.48 7.56
N ALA A 111 -0.74 -14.80 7.51
CA ALA A 111 0.40 -15.45 8.13
C ALA A 111 1.73 -14.90 7.61
N LEU A 112 1.82 -14.62 6.30
CA LEU A 112 2.99 -13.98 5.69
C LEU A 112 3.25 -12.58 6.28
N ILE A 113 2.24 -11.70 6.29
CA ILE A 113 2.45 -10.31 6.72
C ILE A 113 2.63 -10.17 8.24
N THR A 114 2.09 -11.08 9.05
CA THR A 114 2.25 -11.03 10.51
C THR A 114 3.48 -11.80 11.01
N ARG A 115 4.27 -12.42 10.13
CA ARG A 115 5.39 -13.29 10.50
C ARG A 115 6.48 -12.61 11.34
N PHE A 116 6.59 -11.28 11.24
CA PHE A 116 7.68 -10.48 11.83
C PHE A 116 7.19 -9.48 12.89
N ILE A 117 5.96 -9.64 13.38
CA ILE A 117 5.38 -8.84 14.49
C ILE A 117 5.49 -9.64 15.78
#